data_AF-A0A7U2FES5-F1
#
_entry.id   AF-A0A7U2FES5-F1
#
_cell.length_a   1.000
_cell.length_b   1.000
_cell.length_c   1.000
_cell.angle_alpha   90.00
_cell.angle_beta   90.00
_cell.angle_gamma   90.00
#
_symmetry.space_group_name_H-M   'P 1'
#
loop_
_entity.id
_entity.type
_entity.pdbx_description
1 polymer ?
#
loop_
_entity_poly.entity_id
_entity_poly.type
_entity_poly.pdbx_seq_one_letter_code
_entity_poly.pdbx_strand_id
1 'polypeptide(L)'
;MQFSTVVLALAATASAAVLPRANPQGQWLASLTLGPVVEDLYLTAEFTSDEYSGDNKLHNACVQNGEGFHRCDHVEFDFSYDGATLNLTQNLPNGVTVFGSVPFPVTTYQEDGSFRDTQIVPVTSAIA
;
A
#
# COMPACT_ATOMS: atom_id res chain seq x y z
N MET A 1 19.87 56.54 -27.09
CA MET A 1 19.40 55.21 -27.50
C MET A 1 19.19 54.41 -26.22
N GLN A 2 17.95 54.01 -25.94
CA GLN A 2 17.52 53.40 -24.68
C GLN A 2 18.08 51.99 -24.51
N PHE A 3 18.65 51.73 -23.33
CA PHE A 3 18.93 50.39 -22.83
C PHE A 3 17.64 49.83 -22.22
N SER A 4 17.09 48.78 -22.82
CA SER A 4 16.01 47.98 -22.22
C SER A 4 16.59 46.69 -21.69
N THR A 5 16.77 46.61 -20.37
CA THR A 5 17.04 45.37 -19.64
C THR A 5 15.76 44.95 -18.93
N VAL A 6 14.95 44.14 -19.60
CA VAL A 6 13.79 43.49 -18.98
C VAL A 6 14.27 42.19 -18.36
N VAL A 7 14.51 42.19 -17.06
CA VAL A 7 14.70 40.97 -16.26
C VAL A 7 13.31 40.40 -15.99
N LEU A 8 12.86 39.46 -16.81
CA LEU A 8 11.74 38.59 -16.47
C LEU A 8 12.27 37.43 -15.63
N ALA A 9 12.23 37.60 -14.32
CA ALA A 9 12.35 36.49 -13.38
C ALA A 9 11.07 35.65 -13.48
N LEU A 10 11.12 34.53 -14.21
CA LEU A 10 10.11 33.49 -14.09
C LEU A 10 10.34 32.75 -12.78
N ALA A 11 9.64 33.17 -11.73
CA ALA A 11 9.38 32.32 -10.59
C ALA A 11 8.47 31.18 -11.05
N ALA A 12 9.07 30.06 -11.45
CA ALA A 12 8.34 28.81 -11.54
C ALA A 12 7.98 28.41 -10.10
N THR A 13 6.79 28.82 -9.66
CA THR A 13 6.16 28.21 -8.49
C THR A 13 5.95 26.75 -8.85
N ALA A 14 6.85 25.91 -8.35
CA ALA A 14 6.67 24.47 -8.32
C ALA A 14 5.37 24.21 -7.57
N SER A 15 4.27 24.12 -8.32
CA SER A 15 3.05 23.50 -7.83
C SER A 15 3.40 22.02 -7.79
N ALA A 16 4.02 21.60 -6.69
CA ALA A 16 3.76 20.26 -6.19
C ALA A 16 2.25 20.24 -6.01
N ALA A 17 1.55 19.73 -7.02
CA ALA A 17 0.18 19.28 -6.86
C ALA A 17 0.27 18.17 -5.83
N VAL A 18 0.20 18.56 -4.56
CA VAL A 18 -0.11 17.66 -3.46
C VAL A 18 -1.51 17.21 -3.80
N LEU A 19 -1.59 16.09 -4.54
CA LEU A 19 -2.82 15.36 -4.72
C LEU A 19 -3.43 15.29 -3.32
N PRO A 20 -4.68 15.76 -3.13
CA PRO A 20 -5.37 15.57 -1.86
C PRO A 20 -5.25 14.07 -1.54
N ARG A 21 -4.57 13.72 -0.44
CA ARG A 21 -4.55 12.33 0.02
C ARG A 21 -6.01 11.97 0.24
N ALA A 22 -6.58 11.20 -0.68
CA ALA A 22 -8.01 10.89 -0.71
C ALA A 22 -8.47 10.14 0.55
N ASN A 23 -7.53 9.73 1.41
CA ASN A 23 -7.81 9.24 2.73
C ASN A 23 -6.86 9.80 3.79
N PRO A 24 -7.34 10.62 4.76
CA PRO A 24 -6.51 11.07 5.87
C PRO A 24 -6.08 9.89 6.77
N GLN A 25 -6.78 8.75 6.68
CA GLN A 25 -6.48 7.56 7.48
C GLN A 25 -5.33 6.73 6.91
N GLY A 26 -4.83 7.02 5.70
CA GLY A 26 -3.68 6.35 5.09
C GLY A 26 -4.04 5.31 4.02
N GLN A 27 -3.02 4.58 3.59
CA GLN A 27 -3.09 3.54 2.56
C GLN A 27 -1.93 2.55 2.70
N TRP A 28 -2.10 1.35 2.15
CA TRP A 28 -1.03 0.37 2.00
C TRP A 28 -0.54 0.32 0.55
N LEU A 29 0.77 0.20 0.34
CA LEU A 29 1.32 -0.38 -0.87
C LEU A 29 1.45 -1.88 -0.64
N ALA A 30 0.56 -2.67 -1.23
CA ALA A 30 0.47 -4.11 -1.04
C ALA A 30 1.00 -4.85 -2.26
N SER A 31 1.86 -5.85 -2.04
CA SER A 31 2.38 -6.76 -3.05
C SER A 31 1.98 -8.17 -2.68
N LEU A 32 1.19 -8.82 -3.54
CA LEU A 32 0.70 -10.18 -3.32
C LEU A 32 1.33 -11.09 -4.37
N THR A 33 1.95 -12.17 -3.91
CA THR A 33 2.51 -13.23 -4.72
C THR A 33 1.71 -14.51 -4.50
N LEU A 34 1.23 -15.12 -5.59
CA LEU A 34 0.68 -16.47 -5.62
C LEU A 34 1.81 -17.42 -6.02
N GLY A 35 2.12 -18.41 -5.19
CA GLY A 35 3.13 -19.42 -5.47
C GLY A 35 2.77 -20.32 -6.66
N PRO A 36 3.72 -21.17 -7.11
CA PRO A 36 3.45 -22.15 -8.17
C PRO A 36 2.38 -23.16 -7.78
N VAL A 37 2.20 -23.39 -6.47
CA VAL A 37 0.98 -23.96 -5.90
C VAL A 37 0.06 -22.78 -5.62
N VAL A 38 -1.05 -22.65 -6.35
CA VAL A 38 -1.99 -21.52 -6.31
C VAL A 38 -2.59 -21.21 -4.93
N GLU A 39 -2.37 -22.09 -3.95
CA GLU A 39 -2.84 -21.97 -2.58
C GLU A 39 -1.80 -21.30 -1.66
N ASP A 40 -0.54 -21.17 -2.10
CA ASP A 40 0.52 -20.46 -1.38
C ASP A 40 0.45 -18.96 -1.70
N LEU A 41 0.23 -18.15 -0.69
CA LEU A 41 0.14 -16.70 -0.76
C LEU A 41 1.26 -16.07 0.06
N TYR A 42 1.94 -15.10 -0.53
CA TYR A 42 2.86 -14.23 0.18
C TYR A 42 2.43 -12.78 -0.02
N LEU A 43 2.19 -12.06 1.07
CA LEU A 43 1.81 -10.66 1.05
C LEU A 43 2.89 -9.83 1.75
N THR A 44 3.32 -8.75 1.11
CA THR A 44 4.01 -7.64 1.80
C THR A 44 3.16 -6.39 1.70
N ALA A 45 3.01 -5.64 2.79
CA ALA A 45 2.27 -4.40 2.82
C ALA A 45 3.06 -3.30 3.54
N GLU A 46 3.16 -2.13 2.93
CA GLU A 46 3.77 -0.94 3.53
C GLU A 46 2.69 0.11 3.76
N PHE A 47 2.33 0.34 5.02
CA PHE A 47 1.36 1.35 5.41
C PHE A 47 1.97 2.75 5.48
N THR A 48 1.24 3.71 4.91
CA THR A 48 1.62 5.11 4.90
C THR A 48 0.44 6.01 5.26
N SER A 49 0.70 7.01 6.10
CA SER A 49 -0.25 8.09 6.42
C SER A 49 0.51 9.40 6.65
N ASP A 50 -0.17 10.45 7.14
CA ASP A 50 0.51 11.68 7.58
C ASP A 50 1.39 11.42 8.82
N GLU A 51 0.90 10.59 9.75
CA GLU A 51 1.60 10.18 10.97
C GLU A 51 2.73 9.18 10.69
N TYR A 52 2.51 8.26 9.75
CA TYR A 52 3.45 7.19 9.37
C TYR A 52 4.02 7.46 7.97
N SER A 53 4.96 8.42 7.86
CA SER A 53 5.56 8.84 6.58
C SER A 53 7.09 8.70 6.56
N GLY A 54 7.68 8.71 5.35
CA GLY A 54 9.13 8.64 5.18
C GLY A 54 9.71 7.32 5.67
N ASP A 55 10.54 7.38 6.71
CA ASP A 55 11.16 6.22 7.34
C ASP A 55 10.27 5.59 8.44
N ASN A 56 9.17 6.24 8.83
CA ASN A 56 8.26 5.79 9.90
C ASN A 56 7.08 4.95 9.38
N LYS A 57 7.22 4.35 8.20
CA LYS A 57 6.17 3.51 7.62
C LYS A 57 6.10 2.18 8.37
N LEU A 58 4.92 1.57 8.37
CA LEU A 58 4.74 0.26 8.98
C LEU A 58 4.83 -0.80 7.89
N HIS A 59 5.85 -1.65 7.97
CA HIS A 59 6.03 -2.76 7.06
C HIS A 59 5.48 -4.03 7.68
N ASN A 60 4.76 -4.82 6.88
CA ASN A 60 4.25 -6.12 7.30
C ASN A 60 4.47 -7.14 6.18
N ALA A 61 4.70 -8.39 6.58
CA ALA A 61 4.82 -9.53 5.70
C ALA A 61 4.02 -10.71 6.26
N CYS A 62 3.21 -11.34 5.40
CA CYS A 62 2.42 -12.50 5.76
C CYS A 62 2.57 -13.62 4.74
N VAL A 63 2.41 -14.84 5.24
CA VAL A 63 2.39 -16.09 4.48
C VAL A 63 1.09 -16.81 4.78
N GLN A 64 0.43 -17.31 3.75
CA GLN A 64 -0.70 -18.24 3.86
C GLN A 64 -0.47 -19.42 2.92
N ASN A 65 -0.90 -20.62 3.29
CA ASN A 65 -0.88 -21.78 2.38
C ASN A 65 -2.23 -22.50 2.33
N GLY A 66 -2.36 -23.46 1.41
CA GLY A 66 -3.58 -24.27 1.23
C GLY A 66 -3.92 -25.22 2.38
N GLU A 67 -2.96 -25.49 3.27
CA GLU A 67 -3.16 -26.35 4.44
C GLU A 67 -3.72 -25.58 5.66
N GLY A 68 -4.06 -24.29 5.47
CA GLY A 68 -4.59 -23.44 6.52
C GLY A 68 -3.53 -22.82 7.43
N PHE A 69 -2.25 -22.89 7.05
CA PHE A 69 -1.21 -22.10 7.70
C PHE A 69 -1.41 -20.62 7.31
N HIS A 70 -1.46 -19.75 8.30
CA HIS A 70 -1.54 -18.30 8.13
C HIS A 70 -0.71 -17.62 9.21
N ARG A 71 0.25 -16.79 8.81
CA ARG A 71 1.12 -16.09 9.76
C ARG A 71 1.61 -14.78 9.18
N CYS A 72 1.50 -13.74 9.99
CA CYS A 72 2.15 -12.45 9.78
C CYS A 72 3.37 -12.30 10.70
N ASP A 73 4.33 -11.47 10.29
CA ASP A 73 5.47 -11.05 11.11
C ASP A 73 5.04 -10.18 12.30
N HIS A 74 3.98 -9.40 12.11
CA HIS A 74 3.36 -8.48 13.05
C HIS A 74 1.95 -8.96 13.44
N VAL A 75 1.64 -9.02 14.73
CA VAL A 75 0.32 -9.49 15.24
C VAL A 75 -0.78 -8.44 15.08
N GLU A 76 -0.37 -7.18 14.91
CA GLU A 76 -1.21 -6.04 14.65
C GLU A 76 -1.72 -5.98 13.21
N PHE A 77 -1.19 -6.79 12.30
CA PHE A 77 -1.57 -6.79 10.89
C PHE A 77 -2.13 -8.14 10.48
N ASP A 78 -3.17 -8.10 9.64
CA ASP A 78 -3.78 -9.29 9.08
C ASP A 78 -4.31 -9.04 7.66
N PHE A 79 -4.45 -10.11 6.87
CA PHE A 79 -5.01 -10.05 5.53
C PHE A 79 -5.93 -11.23 5.22
N SER A 80 -6.81 -11.03 4.25
CA SER A 80 -7.51 -12.13 3.57
C SER A 80 -7.59 -11.87 2.08
N TYR A 81 -7.50 -12.95 1.31
CA TYR A 81 -7.61 -12.92 -0.15
C TYR A 81 -8.52 -14.05 -0.62
N ASP A 82 -9.53 -13.72 -1.42
CA ASP A 82 -10.53 -14.67 -1.93
C ASP A 82 -10.29 -15.07 -3.41
N GLY A 83 -9.14 -14.71 -3.97
CA GLY A 83 -8.83 -14.89 -5.40
C GLY A 83 -9.22 -13.68 -6.28
N ALA A 84 -9.93 -12.70 -5.73
CA ALA A 84 -10.35 -11.50 -6.47
C ALA A 84 -10.21 -10.20 -5.67
N THR A 85 -10.34 -10.26 -4.35
CA THR A 85 -10.39 -9.11 -3.44
C THR A 85 -9.37 -9.30 -2.33
N LEU A 86 -8.53 -8.29 -2.12
CA LEU A 86 -7.61 -8.24 -0.99
C LEU A 86 -8.21 -7.36 0.10
N ASN A 87 -8.35 -7.92 1.31
CA ASN A 87 -8.75 -7.18 2.51
C ASN A 87 -7.57 -7.12 3.47
N LEU A 88 -7.29 -5.93 3.99
CA LEU A 88 -6.22 -5.67 4.95
C LEU A 88 -6.80 -5.09 6.25
N THR A 89 -6.25 -5.51 7.38
CA THR A 89 -6.55 -4.94 8.70
C THR A 89 -5.25 -4.62 9.42
N GLN A 90 -5.20 -3.48 10.10
CA GLN A 90 -4.04 -3.12 10.91
C GLN A 90 -4.44 -2.36 12.18
N ASN A 91 -3.96 -2.81 13.34
CA ASN A 91 -3.97 -2.04 14.59
C ASN A 91 -2.78 -1.09 14.60
N LEU A 92 -3.06 0.21 14.58
CA LEU A 92 -2.04 1.24 14.60
C LEU A 92 -1.52 1.47 16.03
N PRO A 93 -0.27 1.93 16.20
CA PRO A 93 0.30 2.26 17.51
C PRO A 93 -0.51 3.27 18.33
N ASN A 94 -1.31 4.12 17.67
CA ASN A 94 -2.19 5.09 18.31
C ASN A 94 -3.51 4.48 18.85
N GLY A 95 -3.70 3.17 18.74
CA GLY A 95 -4.86 2.43 19.23
C GLY A 95 -6.01 2.29 18.22
N VAL A 96 -5.91 2.91 17.04
CA VAL A 96 -6.93 2.82 15.98
C VAL A 96 -6.71 1.57 15.14
N THR A 97 -7.78 0.81 14.88
CA THR A 97 -7.78 -0.25 13.87
C THR A 97 -8.25 0.31 12.54
N VAL A 98 -7.47 0.14 11.48
CA VAL A 98 -7.81 0.54 10.12
C VAL A 98 -8.07 -0.69 9.23
N PHE A 99 -8.96 -0.51 8.25
CA PHE A 99 -9.37 -1.55 7.31
C PHE A 99 -9.28 -1.04 5.88
N GLY A 100 -8.89 -1.91 4.95
CA GLY A 100 -8.87 -1.64 3.51
C GLY A 100 -9.38 -2.82 2.72
N SER A 101 -10.02 -2.56 1.58
CA SER A 101 -10.51 -3.60 0.67
C SER A 101 -10.44 -3.09 -0.76
N VAL A 102 -9.85 -3.87 -1.67
CA VAL A 102 -9.75 -3.51 -3.09
C VAL A 102 -9.81 -4.77 -3.98
N PRO A 103 -10.38 -4.68 -5.19
CA PRO A 103 -10.17 -5.69 -6.21
C PRO A 103 -8.67 -5.85 -6.50
N PHE A 104 -8.16 -7.08 -6.41
CA PHE A 104 -6.75 -7.41 -6.57
C PHE A 104 -6.59 -8.65 -7.47
N PRO A 105 -6.83 -8.52 -8.78
CA PRO A 105 -6.59 -9.61 -9.72
C PRO A 105 -5.08 -9.80 -9.89
N VAL A 106 -4.54 -10.90 -9.36
CA VAL A 106 -3.13 -11.26 -9.57
C VAL A 106 -3.01 -12.00 -10.90
N THR A 107 -2.28 -11.42 -11.84
CA THR A 107 -2.22 -11.84 -13.26
C THR A 107 -0.81 -11.78 -13.84
N THR A 108 0.12 -11.04 -13.23
CA THR A 108 1.48 -10.91 -13.76
C THR A 108 2.33 -12.13 -13.40
N TYR A 109 2.57 -12.98 -14.40
CA TYR A 109 3.44 -14.16 -14.29
C TYR A 109 4.91 -13.78 -14.06
N GLN A 110 5.59 -14.55 -13.22
CA GLN A 110 7.02 -14.45 -12.91
C GLN A 110 7.76 -15.69 -13.46
N GLU A 111 9.04 -15.54 -13.80
CA GLU A 111 9.83 -16.63 -14.42
C GLU A 111 9.97 -17.89 -13.54
N ASP A 112 9.76 -17.76 -12.23
CA ASP A 112 9.80 -18.85 -11.25
C ASP A 112 8.50 -19.67 -11.14
N GLY A 113 7.49 -19.35 -11.95
CA GLY A 113 6.19 -20.02 -11.94
C GLY A 113 5.16 -19.39 -10.99
N SER A 114 5.53 -18.33 -10.27
CA SER A 114 4.61 -17.56 -9.42
C SER A 114 3.85 -16.49 -10.23
N PHE A 115 2.81 -15.91 -9.62
CA PHE A 115 2.19 -14.69 -10.10
C PHE A 115 2.33 -13.61 -9.04
N ARG A 116 2.59 -12.36 -9.43
CA ARG A 116 2.77 -11.28 -8.47
C ARG A 116 2.29 -9.95 -9.00
N ASP A 117 1.45 -9.28 -8.23
CA ASP A 117 1.03 -7.91 -8.51
C ASP A 117 1.17 -7.01 -7.30
N THR A 118 1.25 -5.71 -7.56
CA THR A 118 1.40 -4.68 -6.52
C THR A 118 0.38 -3.57 -6.76
N GLN A 119 -0.39 -3.23 -5.73
CA GLN A 119 -1.41 -2.19 -5.81
C GLN A 119 -1.49 -1.37 -4.52
N ILE A 120 -2.09 -0.19 -4.64
CA ILE A 120 -2.44 0.65 -3.49
C ILE A 120 -3.78 0.17 -2.95
N VAL A 121 -3.83 -0.15 -1.66
CA VAL A 121 -5.06 -0.42 -0.92
C VAL A 121 -5.36 0.79 -0.05
N PRO A 122 -6.37 1.61 -0.36
CA PRO A 122 -6.75 2.72 0.51
C PRO A 122 -7.38 2.18 1.79
N VAL A 123 -7.17 2.87 2.92
CA VAL A 123 -8.04 2.67 4.09
C VAL A 123 -9.46 3.02 3.68
N THR A 124 -10.45 2.21 4.01
CA THR A 124 -11.87 2.46 3.71
C THR A 124 -12.68 2.72 4.97
N SER A 125 -12.20 2.27 6.12
CA SER A 125 -12.80 2.52 7.43
C SER A 125 -11.79 2.38 8.57
N ALA A 126 -12.12 2.95 9.73
CA ALA A 126 -11.33 2.83 10.94
C ALA A 126 -12.21 2.81 12.20
N ILE A 127 -11.72 2.18 13.26
CA ILE A 127 -12.37 2.03 14.57
C ILE A 127 -11.34 2.42 15.66
N ALA A 128 -11.77 3.16 16.68
CA ALA A 128 -10.95 3.61 17.80
C ALA A 128 -11.39 2.98 19.12
#